data_AF-A0A1V0PJN8-F1
#
_entry.id   AF-A0A1V0PJN8-F1
#
_cell.length_a   1.000
_cell.length_b   1.000
_cell.length_c   1.000
_cell.angle_alpha   90.00
_cell.angle_beta   90.00
_cell.angle_gamma   90.00
#
_symmetry.space_group_name_H-M   'P 1'
#
loop_
_entity.id
_entity.type
_entity.pdbx_description
1 polymer ?
#
loop_
_entity_poly.entity_id
_entity_poly.type
_entity_poly.pdbx_seq_one_letter_code
_entity_poly.pdbx_strand_id
1 'polypeptide(L)'
;MYELTIPPTDSDVSIDIKAHLSPVVYVNNVSILQGTSTNTTKMNVPIKAFSSPDNNFGMTANVISQTTGTQITSSAPKVNTTGINFVEVDANKNKMVRDAVYILGKNVSGKKYLYDNQGKWSEIQDLSTVSPTSYTLLRGGNQYIFGDNDVSPIELNNTRFNYDYERDTKINQSLIKLFGLGEGKDYFLYQVAAPTNYSVDKTPIDFSIFSENVVSPNGSQLTKTSMKMASNQSFKLNGLIPDYGAGTNEYNILAVTPQKEVHFSALKSIIFPLLLLVLGIVVIGGILVRLV
;
A
#
# COMPACT_ATOMS: atom_id res chain seq x y z
N MET A 1 -6.71 -19.99 -0.88
CA MET A 1 -6.51 -21.45 -0.75
C MET A 1 -6.86 -22.03 -2.11
N TYR A 2 -5.88 -22.55 -2.85
CA TYR A 2 -6.14 -23.22 -4.13
C TYR A 2 -5.94 -24.72 -3.92
N GLU A 3 -6.98 -25.49 -4.23
CA GLU A 3 -6.99 -26.94 -4.12
C GLU A 3 -6.82 -27.51 -5.53
N LEU A 4 -5.77 -28.29 -5.75
CA LEU A 4 -5.52 -29.01 -6.98
C LEU A 4 -5.66 -30.50 -6.67
N THR A 5 -6.70 -31.13 -7.18
CA THR A 5 -6.94 -32.57 -6.99
C THR A 5 -6.24 -33.34 -8.10
N ILE A 6 -5.26 -34.15 -7.75
CA ILE A 6 -4.56 -35.05 -8.68
C ILE A 6 -5.21 -36.44 -8.54
N PRO A 7 -5.69 -37.07 -9.63
CA PRO A 7 -6.27 -38.40 -9.57
C PRO A 7 -5.22 -39.49 -9.25
N PRO A 8 -5.65 -40.67 -8.77
CA PRO A 8 -4.77 -41.83 -8.57
C PRO A 8 -3.91 -42.13 -9.79
N THR A 9 -2.62 -42.38 -9.56
CA THR A 9 -1.72 -42.89 -10.60
C THR A 9 -0.69 -43.83 -9.99
N ASP A 10 -0.32 -44.86 -10.76
CA ASP A 10 0.57 -45.95 -10.34
C ASP A 10 2.05 -45.68 -10.70
N SER A 11 2.38 -44.45 -11.10
CA SER A 11 3.69 -44.04 -11.60
C SER A 11 4.20 -42.78 -10.91
N ASP A 12 5.53 -42.66 -10.75
CA ASP A 12 6.20 -41.48 -10.22
C ASP A 12 5.81 -40.23 -11.02
N VAL A 13 5.22 -39.22 -10.36
CA VAL A 13 4.95 -37.92 -10.98
C VAL A 13 6.12 -36.99 -10.72
N SER A 14 6.76 -36.57 -11.81
CA SER A 14 7.74 -35.49 -11.81
C SER A 14 7.09 -34.21 -12.35
N ILE A 15 7.20 -33.12 -11.59
CA ILE A 15 6.68 -31.80 -11.95
C ILE A 15 7.89 -30.96 -12.35
N ASP A 16 7.96 -30.59 -13.63
CA ASP A 16 9.10 -29.87 -14.20
C ASP A 16 8.66 -28.46 -14.62
N ILE A 17 9.11 -27.45 -13.87
CA ILE A 17 8.64 -26.06 -14.00
C ILE A 17 9.71 -25.25 -14.75
N LYS A 18 9.44 -24.93 -16.02
CA LYS A 18 10.27 -23.99 -16.81
C LYS A 18 9.57 -22.64 -16.91
N ALA A 19 10.17 -21.59 -16.36
CA ALA A 19 9.66 -20.22 -16.44
C ALA A 19 10.78 -19.21 -16.72
N HIS A 20 10.47 -18.20 -17.54
CA HIS A 20 11.38 -17.10 -17.91
C HIS A 20 10.97 -15.78 -17.24
N LEU A 21 12.02 -15.01 -16.88
CA LEU A 21 12.16 -13.58 -16.52
C LEU A 21 12.10 -13.15 -15.02
N SER A 22 13.27 -12.65 -14.56
CA SER A 22 13.60 -11.59 -13.57
C SER A 22 12.56 -11.17 -12.49
N PRO A 23 12.94 -11.05 -11.19
CA PRO A 23 13.89 -11.82 -10.40
C PRO A 23 13.14 -12.99 -9.74
N VAL A 24 13.32 -14.20 -10.27
CA VAL A 24 12.67 -15.41 -9.74
C VAL A 24 13.62 -16.10 -8.76
N VAL A 25 13.14 -16.44 -7.57
CA VAL A 25 13.83 -17.31 -6.62
C VAL A 25 13.65 -18.76 -7.08
N TYR A 26 14.74 -19.41 -7.46
CA TYR A 26 14.73 -20.84 -7.80
C TYR A 26 14.78 -21.67 -6.52
N VAL A 27 13.74 -22.48 -6.30
CA VAL A 27 13.80 -23.56 -5.31
C VAL A 27 14.43 -24.77 -5.99
N ASN A 28 15.76 -24.79 -6.08
CA ASN A 28 16.47 -25.95 -6.61
C ASN A 28 16.38 -27.10 -5.60
N ASN A 29 16.04 -28.30 -6.08
CA ASN A 29 15.99 -29.57 -5.34
C ASN A 29 14.76 -29.84 -4.46
N VAL A 30 13.55 -29.69 -5.01
CA VAL A 30 12.37 -30.36 -4.42
C VAL A 30 12.11 -31.66 -5.19
N SER A 31 12.73 -32.75 -4.73
CA SER A 31 12.40 -34.10 -5.20
C SER A 31 11.14 -34.57 -4.47
N ILE A 32 10.05 -34.76 -5.21
CA ILE A 32 8.83 -35.36 -4.67
C ILE A 32 8.84 -36.84 -5.08
N LEU A 33 9.07 -37.74 -4.12
CA LEU A 33 8.78 -39.15 -4.32
C LEU A 33 7.25 -39.33 -4.29
N GLN A 34 6.63 -39.50 -5.45
CA GLN A 34 5.26 -39.98 -5.51
C GLN A 34 5.28 -41.50 -5.51
N GLY A 35 4.97 -42.11 -4.35
CA GLY A 35 4.37 -43.45 -4.38
C GLY A 35 3.00 -43.39 -5.08
N THR A 36 2.43 -44.56 -5.39
CA THR A 36 1.17 -44.80 -6.13
C THR A 36 -0.11 -44.24 -5.48
N SER A 37 -0.03 -43.07 -4.86
CA SER A 37 -1.02 -42.51 -3.95
C SER A 37 -1.75 -41.34 -4.60
N THR A 38 -3.07 -41.38 -4.50
CA THR A 38 -4.06 -40.36 -4.84
C THR A 38 -3.96 -39.04 -4.08
N ASN A 39 -3.02 -38.93 -3.14
CA ASN A 39 -3.10 -37.90 -2.12
C ASN A 39 -2.49 -36.58 -2.62
N THR A 40 -3.31 -35.53 -2.60
CA THR A 40 -2.90 -34.15 -2.85
C THR A 40 -1.77 -33.75 -1.90
N THR A 41 -0.57 -33.54 -2.44
CA THR A 41 0.56 -33.00 -1.66
C THR A 41 0.49 -31.48 -1.65
N LYS A 42 0.35 -30.87 -0.46
CA LYS A 42 0.34 -29.41 -0.31
C LYS A 42 1.76 -28.87 -0.37
N MET A 43 2.03 -27.96 -1.31
CA MET A 43 3.29 -27.21 -1.40
C MET A 43 3.07 -25.78 -0.95
N ASN A 44 3.88 -25.31 0.00
CA ASN A 44 3.92 -23.92 0.43
C ASN A 44 5.11 -23.23 -0.25
N VAL A 45 4.85 -22.25 -1.11
CA VAL A 45 5.89 -21.42 -1.73
C VAL A 45 5.88 -20.06 -1.05
N PRO A 46 6.92 -19.69 -0.28
CA PRO A 46 7.01 -18.36 0.30
C PRO A 46 7.27 -17.33 -0.80
N ILE A 47 6.46 -16.28 -0.84
CA ILE A 47 6.64 -15.15 -1.74
C ILE A 47 7.33 -14.04 -0.97
N LYS A 48 8.46 -13.55 -1.47
CA LYS A 48 9.11 -12.37 -0.91
C LYS A 48 8.37 -11.12 -1.34
N ALA A 49 8.10 -10.23 -0.39
CA ALA A 49 7.57 -8.91 -0.69
C ALA A 49 8.72 -7.98 -1.13
N PHE A 50 8.40 -7.00 -1.98
CA PHE A 50 9.36 -6.01 -2.46
C PHE A 50 8.81 -4.59 -2.26
N SER A 51 9.69 -3.60 -2.25
CA SER A 51 9.37 -2.15 -2.17
C SER A 51 8.75 -1.56 -3.44
N SER A 52 8.21 -2.40 -4.32
CA SER A 52 7.57 -1.97 -5.57
C SER A 52 6.05 -1.90 -5.39
N PRO A 53 5.39 -0.83 -5.88
CA PRO A 53 3.95 -0.65 -5.75
C PRO A 53 3.13 -1.56 -6.68
N ASP A 54 3.76 -2.16 -7.70
CA ASP A 54 3.09 -2.89 -8.78
C ASP A 54 3.60 -4.34 -8.88
N ASN A 55 3.70 -5.04 -7.74
CA ASN A 55 4.16 -6.43 -7.72
C ASN A 55 3.03 -7.40 -8.06
N ASN A 56 3.26 -8.25 -9.06
CA ASN A 56 2.36 -9.32 -9.46
C ASN A 56 3.05 -10.66 -9.32
N PHE A 57 2.41 -11.57 -8.60
CA PHE A 57 2.88 -12.94 -8.42
C PHE A 57 1.95 -13.90 -9.12
N GLY A 58 2.45 -14.57 -10.15
CA GLY A 58 1.77 -15.67 -10.83
C GLY A 58 2.52 -16.97 -10.61
N MET A 59 1.80 -18.08 -10.53
CA MET A 59 2.41 -19.41 -10.51
C MET A 59 1.82 -20.25 -11.64
N THR A 60 2.68 -20.89 -12.41
CA THR A 60 2.29 -21.83 -13.47
C THR A 60 3.01 -23.15 -13.24
N ALA A 61 2.24 -24.23 -13.15
CA ALA A 61 2.74 -25.59 -13.12
C ALA A 61 2.61 -26.20 -14.52
N ASN A 62 3.69 -26.83 -14.99
CA ASN A 62 3.72 -27.59 -16.22
C ASN A 62 4.09 -29.04 -15.88
N VAL A 63 3.33 -29.99 -16.42
CA VAL A 63 3.60 -31.42 -16.32
C VAL A 63 3.71 -31.97 -17.73
N ILE A 64 4.80 -32.67 -18.05
CA ILE A 64 5.03 -33.22 -19.38
C ILE A 64 5.20 -34.74 -19.24
N SER A 65 4.31 -35.50 -19.90
CA SER A 65 4.47 -36.94 -20.06
C SER A 65 5.59 -37.22 -21.05
N GLN A 66 6.68 -37.85 -20.60
CA GLN A 66 7.80 -38.21 -21.47
C GLN A 66 7.43 -39.30 -22.49
N THR A 67 6.43 -40.12 -22.18
CA THR A 67 6.01 -41.27 -23.01
C THR A 67 5.07 -40.85 -24.13
N THR A 68 4.18 -39.88 -23.88
CA THR A 68 3.15 -39.44 -24.84
C THR A 68 3.42 -38.04 -25.39
N GLY A 69 4.38 -37.30 -24.83
CA GLY A 69 4.64 -35.89 -25.14
C GLY A 69 3.53 -34.94 -24.67
N THR A 70 2.53 -35.45 -23.94
CA THR A 70 1.38 -34.65 -23.51
C THR A 70 1.79 -33.68 -22.42
N GLN A 71 1.48 -32.40 -22.61
CA GLN A 71 1.71 -31.35 -21.63
C GLN A 71 0.38 -30.95 -20.97
N ILE A 72 0.39 -30.88 -19.63
CA ILE A 72 -0.68 -30.30 -18.83
C ILE A 72 -0.12 -29.03 -18.18
N THR A 73 -0.76 -27.89 -18.46
CA THR A 73 -0.42 -26.61 -17.84
C THR A 73 -1.56 -26.19 -16.93
N SER A 74 -1.23 -25.80 -15.70
CA SER A 74 -2.17 -25.18 -14.77
C SER A 74 -1.56 -23.89 -14.23
N SER A 75 -2.36 -22.84 -14.06
CA SER A 75 -1.91 -21.57 -13.51
C SER A 75 -2.76 -21.16 -12.33
N ALA A 76 -2.11 -20.74 -11.25
CA ALA A 76 -2.78 -20.09 -10.14
C ALA A 76 -3.19 -18.66 -10.53
N PRO A 77 -4.29 -18.13 -9.96
CA PRO A 77 -4.61 -16.71 -10.10
C PRO A 77 -3.45 -15.84 -9.61
N LYS A 78 -3.25 -14.72 -10.30
CA LYS A 78 -2.23 -13.75 -9.93
C LYS A 78 -2.58 -13.09 -8.61
N VAL A 79 -1.60 -12.98 -7.73
CA VAL A 79 -1.70 -12.21 -6.48
C VAL A 79 -0.97 -10.89 -6.69
N ASN A 80 -1.69 -9.78 -6.56
CA ASN A 80 -1.06 -8.47 -6.51
C ASN A 80 -0.73 -8.13 -5.06
N THR A 81 0.47 -7.65 -4.82
CA THR A 81 0.80 -6.95 -3.58
C THR A 81 1.16 -5.52 -3.93
N THR A 82 0.71 -4.59 -3.11
CA THR A 82 1.04 -3.18 -3.28
C THR A 82 1.37 -2.58 -1.91
N GLY A 83 1.15 -1.29 -1.77
CA GLY A 83 1.43 -0.54 -0.57
C GLY A 83 0.40 0.55 -0.31
N ILE A 84 0.70 1.35 0.70
CA ILE A 84 0.02 2.61 0.96
C ILE A 84 1.00 3.57 1.64
N ASN A 85 0.95 4.86 1.28
CA ASN A 85 1.75 5.88 1.95
C ASN A 85 0.89 6.72 2.89
N PHE A 86 1.53 7.19 3.95
CA PHE A 86 0.95 8.05 4.96
C PHE A 86 1.84 9.25 5.28
N VAL A 87 1.21 10.36 5.65
CA VAL A 87 1.85 11.56 6.20
C VAL A 87 1.18 11.94 7.52
N GLU A 88 1.96 12.14 8.57
CA GLU A 88 1.50 12.57 9.88
C GLU A 88 1.26 14.08 9.88
N VAL A 89 0.06 14.52 10.31
CA VAL A 89 -0.31 15.94 10.26
C VAL A 89 -1.10 16.39 11.49
N ASP A 90 -0.90 17.64 11.88
CA ASP A 90 -1.85 18.40 12.67
C ASP A 90 -2.89 18.99 11.70
N ALA A 91 -4.06 18.37 11.65
CA ALA A 91 -5.12 18.75 10.70
C ALA A 91 -5.67 20.15 10.99
N ASN A 92 -5.68 20.57 12.26
CA ASN A 92 -6.17 21.89 12.68
C ASN A 92 -5.19 23.00 12.28
N LYS A 93 -3.88 22.75 12.39
CA LYS A 93 -2.82 23.72 12.02
C LYS A 93 -2.36 23.59 10.58
N ASN A 94 -2.83 22.57 9.86
CA ASN A 94 -2.44 22.25 8.50
C ASN A 94 -0.91 22.20 8.35
N LYS A 95 -0.28 21.36 9.16
CA LYS A 95 1.17 21.22 9.28
C LYS A 95 1.56 19.76 9.47
N MET A 96 2.66 19.32 8.84
CA MET A 96 3.26 18.02 9.13
C MET A 96 3.76 17.94 10.57
N VAL A 97 3.51 16.81 11.21
CA VAL A 97 4.06 16.45 12.54
C VAL A 97 4.90 15.19 12.42
N ARG A 98 5.52 14.75 13.51
CA ARG A 98 6.45 13.61 13.53
C ARG A 98 6.27 12.86 14.84
N ASP A 99 6.90 11.70 14.94
CA ASP A 99 7.05 10.91 16.17
C ASP A 99 5.76 10.25 16.67
N ALA A 100 4.68 10.23 15.87
CA ALA A 100 3.59 9.30 16.15
C ALA A 100 4.07 7.87 15.90
N VAL A 101 3.46 6.92 16.61
CA VAL A 101 3.79 5.50 16.47
C VAL A 101 2.51 4.71 16.30
N TYR A 102 2.49 3.89 15.26
CA TYR A 102 1.35 3.04 14.92
C TYR A 102 1.75 1.57 14.89
N ILE A 103 0.75 0.71 14.90
CA ILE A 103 0.89 -0.72 14.60
C ILE A 103 -0.11 -1.07 13.49
N LEU A 104 0.24 -2.07 12.67
CA LEU A 104 -0.62 -2.56 11.59
C LEU A 104 -1.56 -3.65 12.11
N GLY A 105 -2.83 -3.52 11.75
CA GLY A 105 -3.85 -4.54 11.98
C GLY A 105 -4.69 -4.84 10.75
N LYS A 106 -5.46 -5.93 10.83
CA LYS A 106 -6.51 -6.26 9.88
C LYS A 106 -7.71 -6.93 10.54
N ASN A 107 -8.88 -6.78 9.93
CA ASN A 107 -10.10 -7.50 10.28
C ASN A 107 -10.28 -8.67 9.31
N VAL A 108 -10.58 -9.86 9.79
CA VAL A 108 -10.92 -11.02 8.96
C VAL A 108 -12.12 -11.70 9.58
N SER A 109 -13.26 -11.69 8.88
CA SER A 109 -14.50 -12.34 9.35
C SER A 109 -14.92 -11.91 10.77
N GLY A 110 -14.79 -10.61 11.07
CA GLY A 110 -15.14 -10.04 12.37
C GLY A 110 -14.08 -10.20 13.47
N LYS A 111 -12.97 -10.89 13.19
CA LYS A 111 -11.83 -11.05 14.11
C LYS A 111 -10.73 -10.05 13.79
N LYS A 112 -10.06 -9.54 14.83
CA LYS A 112 -8.93 -8.62 14.70
C LYS A 112 -7.61 -9.36 14.75
N TYR A 113 -6.70 -9.00 13.86
CA TYR A 113 -5.34 -9.50 13.81
C TYR A 113 -4.37 -8.34 13.83
N LEU A 114 -3.26 -8.48 14.55
CA LEU A 114 -2.16 -7.53 14.54
C LEU A 114 -0.90 -8.17 13.95
N TYR A 115 -0.09 -7.36 13.27
CA TYR A 115 1.18 -7.79 12.70
C TYR A 115 2.30 -7.65 13.72
N ASP A 116 2.89 -8.77 14.13
CA ASP A 116 3.95 -8.80 15.13
C ASP A 116 5.32 -8.44 14.56
N ASN A 117 6.32 -8.31 15.44
CA ASN A 117 7.71 -8.03 15.05
C ASN A 117 8.47 -9.25 14.48
N GLN A 118 7.82 -10.42 14.40
CA GLN A 118 8.34 -11.65 13.80
C GLN A 118 7.74 -11.90 12.41
N GLY A 119 6.89 -11.00 11.94
CA GLY A 119 6.26 -11.06 10.63
C GLY A 119 5.00 -11.91 10.56
N LYS A 120 4.36 -12.18 11.69
CA LYS A 120 3.16 -13.02 11.77
C LYS A 120 1.94 -12.20 12.16
N TRP A 121 0.79 -12.69 11.71
CA TRP A 121 -0.52 -12.18 12.11
C TRP A 121 -1.01 -12.96 13.33
N SER A 122 -1.26 -12.26 14.43
CA SER A 122 -1.78 -12.85 15.67
C SER A 122 -3.18 -12.31 15.95
N GLU A 123 -4.14 -13.21 16.23
CA GLU A 123 -5.50 -12.83 16.62
C GLU A 123 -5.47 -12.14 17.97
N ILE A 124 -6.23 -11.05 18.11
CA ILE A 124 -6.40 -10.32 19.36
C ILE A 124 -7.87 -10.19 19.72
N GLN A 125 -8.16 -10.19 21.02
CA GLN A 125 -9.50 -10.00 21.54
C GLN A 125 -9.84 -8.52 21.72
N ASP A 126 -8.87 -7.73 22.19
CA ASP A 126 -9.08 -6.31 22.47
C ASP A 126 -7.81 -5.48 22.19
N LEU A 127 -8.00 -4.39 21.43
CA LEU A 127 -6.97 -3.40 21.13
C LEU A 127 -6.48 -2.66 22.39
N SER A 128 -7.33 -2.54 23.42
CA SER A 128 -6.98 -1.82 24.64
C SER A 128 -5.87 -2.49 25.45
N THR A 129 -5.70 -3.81 25.27
CA THR A 129 -4.74 -4.67 25.99
C THR A 129 -3.40 -4.82 25.29
N VAL A 130 -3.23 -4.15 24.15
CA VAL A 130 -2.07 -4.31 23.28
C VAL A 130 -0.81 -3.74 23.94
N SER A 131 0.19 -4.60 24.17
CA SER A 131 1.55 -4.18 24.52
C SER A 131 2.34 -3.81 23.26
N PRO A 132 2.83 -2.57 23.11
CA PRO A 132 3.51 -2.13 21.88
C PRO A 132 4.77 -2.92 21.53
N THR A 133 5.46 -3.50 22.51
CA THR A 133 6.77 -4.16 22.31
C THR A 133 6.71 -5.46 21.52
N SER A 134 5.52 -6.06 21.41
CA SER A 134 5.32 -7.32 20.70
C SER A 134 5.04 -7.13 19.21
N TYR A 135 4.87 -5.89 18.75
CA TYR A 135 4.41 -5.59 17.39
C TYR A 135 5.40 -4.77 16.59
N THR A 136 5.25 -4.81 15.27
CA THR A 136 6.02 -3.95 14.38
C THR A 136 5.58 -2.50 14.59
N LEU A 137 6.49 -1.67 15.11
CA LEU A 137 6.23 -0.26 15.39
C LEU A 137 6.49 0.58 14.14
N LEU A 138 5.42 1.16 13.60
CA LEU A 138 5.45 2.02 12.43
C LEU A 138 5.69 3.46 12.86
N ARG A 139 6.89 3.94 12.56
CA ARG A 139 7.40 5.28 12.85
C ARG A 139 7.69 6.04 11.56
N GLY A 140 7.39 7.33 11.58
CA GLY A 140 7.76 8.27 10.52
C GLY A 140 9.25 8.23 10.16
N GLY A 141 9.57 8.50 8.89
CA GLY A 141 10.92 8.41 8.34
C GLY A 141 11.26 7.07 7.70
N ASN A 142 10.38 6.07 7.79
CA ASN A 142 10.69 4.70 7.38
C ASN A 142 9.67 4.14 6.39
N GLN A 143 10.15 3.17 5.61
CA GLN A 143 9.36 2.28 4.79
C GLN A 143 9.43 0.85 5.34
N TYR A 144 8.30 0.16 5.29
CA TYR A 144 8.10 -1.17 5.88
C TYR A 144 7.63 -2.14 4.79
N ILE A 145 8.33 -3.27 4.65
CA ILE A 145 8.00 -4.31 3.66
C ILE A 145 7.46 -5.54 4.42
N PHE A 146 6.14 -5.69 4.42
CA PHE A 146 5.46 -6.78 5.10
C PHE A 146 5.66 -8.09 4.35
N GLY A 147 6.00 -9.17 5.08
CA GLY A 147 6.31 -10.49 4.50
C GLY A 147 7.81 -10.79 4.39
N ASP A 148 8.67 -9.77 4.33
CA ASP A 148 10.14 -9.91 4.45
C ASP A 148 10.68 -9.29 5.75
N ASN A 149 9.82 -8.61 6.52
CA ASN A 149 10.14 -7.90 7.77
C ASN A 149 11.27 -6.87 7.63
N ASP A 150 11.44 -6.34 6.41
CA ASP A 150 12.44 -5.32 6.14
C ASP A 150 11.92 -3.93 6.50
N VAL A 151 12.77 -3.17 7.17
CA VAL A 151 12.52 -1.79 7.58
C VAL A 151 13.73 -0.97 7.15
N SER A 152 13.48 0.01 6.29
CA SER A 152 14.51 0.88 5.74
C SER A 152 14.09 2.34 5.89
N PRO A 153 15.04 3.29 6.00
CA PRO A 153 14.71 4.71 5.96
C PRO A 153 14.17 5.11 4.58
N ILE A 154 13.27 6.10 4.54
CA ILE A 154 12.84 6.71 3.28
C ILE A 154 13.99 7.57 2.75
N GLU A 155 14.47 7.25 1.56
CA GLU A 155 15.58 7.95 0.93
C GLU A 155 15.23 9.42 0.62
N LEU A 156 16.24 10.28 0.74
CA LEU A 156 16.14 11.68 0.33
C LEU A 156 16.41 11.79 -1.16
N ASN A 157 15.53 12.50 -1.88
CA ASN A 157 15.76 12.78 -3.29
C ASN A 157 16.69 14.00 -3.46
N ASN A 158 18.00 13.75 -3.37
CA ASN A 158 19.06 14.76 -3.49
C ASN A 158 19.29 15.28 -4.92
N THR A 159 18.57 14.74 -5.92
CA THR A 159 18.70 15.15 -7.32
C THR A 159 17.79 16.32 -7.70
N ARG A 160 16.84 16.69 -6.83
CA ARG A 160 15.93 17.81 -7.07
C ARG A 160 16.67 19.14 -6.95
N PHE A 161 16.42 20.06 -7.88
CA PHE A 161 17.01 21.40 -7.86
C PHE A 161 16.76 22.15 -6.55
N ASN A 162 15.59 21.96 -5.94
CA ASN A 162 15.21 22.62 -4.68
C ASN A 162 15.52 21.77 -3.43
N TYR A 163 16.35 20.74 -3.54
CA TYR A 163 16.71 19.87 -2.41
C TYR A 163 17.28 20.67 -1.24
N ASP A 164 16.82 20.34 -0.03
CA ASP A 164 17.33 20.89 1.22
C ASP A 164 17.36 19.78 2.25
N TYR A 165 18.56 19.42 2.71
CA TYR A 165 18.77 18.28 3.60
C TYR A 165 17.94 18.38 4.88
N GLU A 166 17.94 19.53 5.56
CA GLU A 166 17.26 19.67 6.85
C GLU A 166 15.75 19.64 6.70
N ARG A 167 15.22 20.41 5.74
CA ARG A 167 13.79 20.49 5.46
C ARG A 167 13.28 19.14 4.98
N ASP A 168 13.96 18.50 4.04
CA ASP A 168 13.50 17.26 3.44
C ASP A 168 13.65 16.08 4.42
N THR A 169 14.67 16.07 5.28
CA THR A 169 14.75 15.13 6.42
C THR A 169 13.55 15.29 7.35
N LYS A 170 13.22 16.53 7.73
CA LYS A 170 12.08 16.84 8.59
C LYS A 170 10.75 16.45 7.95
N ILE A 171 10.64 16.52 6.62
CA ILE A 171 9.48 16.04 5.87
C ILE A 171 9.46 14.52 5.89
N ASN A 172 10.55 13.83 5.52
CA ASN A 172 10.60 12.36 5.52
C ASN A 172 10.25 11.76 6.89
N GLN A 173 10.69 12.37 7.99
CA GLN A 173 10.34 11.97 9.36
C GLN A 173 8.83 12.04 9.67
N SER A 174 8.02 12.71 8.84
CA SER A 174 6.55 12.71 8.93
C SER A 174 5.88 11.63 8.07
N LEU A 175 6.65 10.89 7.26
CA LEU A 175 6.14 9.95 6.26
C LEU A 175 6.30 8.51 6.73
N ILE A 176 5.29 7.69 6.44
CA ILE A 176 5.34 6.24 6.64
C ILE A 176 4.94 5.58 5.31
N LYS A 177 5.75 4.65 4.81
CA LYS A 177 5.41 3.88 3.60
C LYS A 177 5.27 2.41 3.94
N LEU A 178 4.16 1.80 3.51
CA LEU A 178 3.89 0.39 3.72
C LEU A 178 3.90 -0.31 2.37
N PHE A 179 4.57 -1.46 2.26
CA PHE A 179 4.68 -2.28 1.05
C PHE A 179 4.44 -3.76 1.36
N GLY A 180 4.11 -4.57 0.35
CA GLY A 180 3.92 -6.01 0.53
C GLY A 180 2.56 -6.39 1.11
N LEU A 181 1.60 -5.46 1.10
CA LEU A 181 0.24 -5.74 1.54
C LEU A 181 -0.58 -6.31 0.38
N GLY A 182 -1.30 -7.40 0.65
CA GLY A 182 -2.26 -7.97 -0.30
C GLY A 182 -3.52 -7.12 -0.39
N GLU A 183 -4.19 -7.14 -1.55
CA GLU A 183 -5.46 -6.44 -1.75
C GLU A 183 -6.51 -6.79 -0.69
N GLY A 184 -7.26 -5.77 -0.24
CA GLY A 184 -8.29 -5.93 0.79
C GLY A 184 -8.70 -4.60 1.41
N LYS A 185 -9.91 -4.55 1.97
CA LYS A 185 -10.48 -3.33 2.58
C LYS A 185 -10.39 -3.29 4.10
N ASP A 186 -9.82 -4.34 4.70
CA ASP A 186 -10.00 -4.63 6.10
C ASP A 186 -8.76 -4.29 6.94
N TYR A 187 -7.88 -3.40 6.46
CA TYR A 187 -6.68 -3.01 7.21
C TYR A 187 -6.95 -1.79 8.08
N PHE A 188 -6.20 -1.67 9.18
CA PHE A 188 -6.23 -0.48 10.02
C PHE A 188 -4.87 -0.18 10.62
N LEU A 189 -4.64 1.10 10.92
CA LEU A 189 -3.57 1.53 11.81
C LEU A 189 -4.14 1.84 13.19
N TYR A 190 -3.42 1.42 14.24
CA TYR A 190 -3.76 1.74 15.62
C TYR A 190 -2.62 2.53 16.25
N GLN A 191 -2.91 3.73 16.76
CA GLN A 191 -1.89 4.58 17.36
C GLN A 191 -1.54 4.09 18.78
N VAL A 192 -0.25 3.88 19.02
CA VAL A 192 0.27 3.42 20.32
C VAL A 192 1.09 4.48 21.05
N ALA A 193 1.57 5.50 20.33
CA ALA A 193 2.16 6.70 20.92
C ALA A 193 1.86 7.92 20.06
N ALA A 194 1.65 9.06 20.71
CA ALA A 194 1.40 10.34 20.07
C ALA A 194 2.65 11.21 20.08
N PRO A 195 2.75 12.19 19.15
CA PRO A 195 3.80 13.18 19.20
C PRO A 195 3.77 14.01 20.49
N THR A 196 4.89 14.69 20.79
CA THR A 196 4.99 15.59 21.95
C THR A 196 3.91 16.68 21.88
N ASN A 197 3.19 16.90 22.99
CA ASN A 197 2.05 17.82 23.13
C ASN A 197 0.73 17.37 22.44
N TYR A 198 0.65 16.12 21.99
CA TYR A 198 -0.59 15.52 21.47
C TYR A 198 -1.03 14.38 22.37
N SER A 199 -2.32 14.03 22.30
CA SER A 199 -2.88 12.88 23.00
C SER A 199 -3.00 11.69 22.05
N VAL A 200 -2.83 10.48 22.57
CA VAL A 200 -3.03 9.26 21.78
C VAL A 200 -4.51 9.14 21.42
N ASP A 201 -4.79 9.05 20.12
CA ASP A 201 -6.10 8.69 19.60
C ASP A 201 -6.16 7.18 19.39
N LYS A 202 -6.91 6.49 20.26
CA LYS A 202 -7.08 5.04 20.22
C LYS A 202 -8.17 4.59 19.24
N THR A 203 -8.64 5.47 18.36
CA THR A 203 -9.56 5.12 17.28
C THR A 203 -8.76 4.45 16.15
N PRO A 204 -9.10 3.21 15.74
CA PRO A 204 -8.49 2.60 14.56
C PRO A 204 -8.70 3.45 13.32
N ILE A 205 -7.66 3.59 12.51
CA ILE A 205 -7.68 4.32 11.24
C ILE A 205 -7.75 3.28 10.12
N ASP A 206 -8.95 3.03 9.61
CA ASP A 206 -9.19 2.04 8.57
C ASP A 206 -8.66 2.52 7.21
N PHE A 207 -8.14 1.59 6.41
CA PHE A 207 -7.70 1.86 5.05
C PHE A 207 -7.83 0.61 4.16
N SER A 208 -7.79 0.82 2.85
CA SER A 208 -7.89 -0.24 1.84
C SER A 208 -6.65 -0.30 0.96
N ILE A 209 -6.31 -1.52 0.56
CA ILE A 209 -5.24 -1.84 -0.38
C ILE A 209 -5.89 -2.36 -1.65
N PHE A 210 -5.53 -1.77 -2.80
CA PHE A 210 -6.09 -2.14 -4.10
C PHE A 210 -5.06 -1.95 -5.23
N SER A 211 -5.21 -2.74 -6.29
CA SER A 211 -4.44 -2.60 -7.53
C SER A 211 -5.34 -2.94 -8.73
N GLU A 212 -5.82 -1.92 -9.42
CA GLU A 212 -6.79 -2.03 -10.51
C GLU A 212 -6.19 -1.59 -11.84
N ASN A 213 -6.35 -2.41 -12.88
CA ASN A 213 -6.02 -2.00 -14.24
C ASN A 213 -7.23 -1.30 -14.86
N VAL A 214 -7.03 -0.07 -15.31
CA VAL A 214 -8.05 0.79 -15.90
C VAL A 214 -7.63 1.21 -17.29
N VAL A 215 -8.56 1.18 -18.24
CA VAL A 215 -8.34 1.70 -19.59
C VAL A 215 -8.81 3.15 -19.63
N SER A 216 -7.90 4.07 -19.94
CA SER A 216 -8.22 5.48 -20.14
C SER A 216 -9.05 5.69 -21.42
N PRO A 217 -9.78 6.82 -21.54
CA PRO A 217 -10.58 7.13 -22.74
C PRO A 217 -9.78 7.16 -24.04
N ASN A 218 -8.46 7.38 -23.97
CA ASN A 218 -7.54 7.35 -25.11
C ASN A 218 -6.97 5.94 -25.42
N GLY A 219 -7.50 4.89 -24.78
CA GLY A 219 -7.05 3.50 -24.96
C GLY A 219 -5.78 3.12 -24.20
N SER A 220 -5.19 4.02 -23.42
CA SER A 220 -4.01 3.72 -22.59
C SER A 220 -4.39 2.86 -21.39
N GLN A 221 -3.60 1.82 -21.07
CA GLN A 221 -3.76 1.06 -19.83
C GLN A 221 -3.00 1.75 -18.70
N LEU A 222 -3.68 1.94 -17.57
CA LEU A 222 -3.12 2.50 -16.35
C LEU A 222 -3.40 1.56 -15.18
N THR A 223 -2.42 1.35 -14.32
CA THR A 223 -2.62 0.64 -13.05
C THR A 223 -2.82 1.66 -11.93
N LYS A 224 -4.01 1.69 -11.35
CA LYS A 224 -4.33 2.46 -10.15
C LYS A 224 -4.06 1.62 -8.91
N THR A 225 -3.30 2.16 -7.97
CA THR A 225 -3.01 1.48 -6.71
C THR A 225 -3.27 2.39 -5.52
N SER A 226 -3.39 1.82 -4.32
CA SER A 226 -3.49 2.57 -3.06
C SER A 226 -2.27 3.47 -2.77
N MET A 227 -1.14 3.25 -3.45
CA MET A 227 0.04 4.14 -3.43
C MET A 227 -0.14 5.37 -4.32
N LYS A 228 -0.88 5.22 -5.42
CA LYS A 228 -1.07 6.24 -6.46
C LYS A 228 -2.33 7.08 -6.24
N MET A 229 -3.23 6.64 -5.35
CA MET A 229 -4.57 7.20 -5.16
C MET A 229 -4.89 7.26 -3.66
N ALA A 230 -4.52 8.36 -3.00
CA ALA A 230 -4.81 8.55 -1.59
C ALA A 230 -6.29 8.93 -1.39
N SER A 231 -6.98 8.21 -0.50
CA SER A 231 -8.41 8.39 -0.23
C SER A 231 -8.67 9.58 0.70
N ASN A 232 -7.78 9.82 1.66
CA ASN A 232 -7.86 10.95 2.59
C ASN A 232 -6.56 11.74 2.53
N GLN A 233 -6.51 12.84 1.79
CA GLN A 233 -5.27 13.58 1.54
C GLN A 233 -5.43 15.10 1.68
N SER A 234 -4.31 15.79 1.88
CA SER A 234 -4.21 17.25 1.81
C SER A 234 -3.29 17.63 0.67
N PHE A 235 -3.85 18.12 -0.44
CA PHE A 235 -3.06 18.56 -1.59
C PHE A 235 -2.01 19.62 -1.22
N LYS A 236 -2.34 20.50 -0.26
CA LYS A 236 -1.41 21.53 0.21
C LYS A 236 -0.20 20.93 0.93
N LEU A 237 -0.41 19.92 1.77
CA LEU A 237 0.69 19.27 2.50
C LEU A 237 1.44 18.28 1.62
N ASN A 238 0.72 17.47 0.85
CA ASN A 238 1.30 16.53 -0.09
C ASN A 238 2.20 17.24 -1.12
N GLY A 239 1.80 18.43 -1.61
CA GLY A 239 2.61 19.23 -2.52
C GLY A 239 3.97 19.70 -1.94
N LEU A 240 4.17 19.62 -0.63
CA LEU A 240 5.47 19.89 0.01
C LEU A 240 6.37 18.65 0.07
N ILE A 241 5.81 17.46 -0.11
CA ILE A 241 6.56 16.20 -0.02
C ILE A 241 7.41 16.01 -1.28
N PRO A 242 8.73 15.76 -1.15
CA PRO A 242 9.61 15.81 -2.31
C PRO A 242 9.30 14.82 -3.44
N ASP A 243 8.79 13.65 -3.12
CA ASP A 243 8.46 12.59 -4.08
C ASP A 243 6.96 12.47 -4.32
N TYR A 244 6.15 13.44 -3.89
CA TYR A 244 4.73 13.47 -4.20
C TYR A 244 4.51 13.75 -5.69
N GLY A 245 3.62 12.98 -6.28
CA GLY A 245 3.06 13.25 -7.61
C GLY A 245 1.65 12.70 -7.69
N ALA A 246 0.73 13.54 -8.18
CA ALA A 246 -0.66 13.14 -8.36
C ALA A 246 -0.75 11.95 -9.33
N GLY A 247 -1.42 10.88 -8.93
CA GLY A 247 -1.54 9.64 -9.69
C GLY A 247 -0.25 8.81 -9.78
N THR A 248 0.85 9.21 -9.13
CA THR A 248 2.12 8.45 -9.13
C THR A 248 2.56 8.02 -7.75
N ASN A 249 2.48 8.92 -6.77
CA ASN A 249 2.85 8.67 -5.37
C ASN A 249 2.11 9.68 -4.48
N GLU A 250 1.04 9.22 -3.85
CA GLU A 250 0.17 10.04 -3.01
C GLU A 250 0.20 9.57 -1.56
N TYR A 251 -0.07 10.49 -0.63
CA TYR A 251 0.01 10.25 0.81
C TYR A 251 -1.34 10.45 1.48
N ASN A 252 -1.75 9.45 2.26
CA ASN A 252 -2.93 9.53 3.11
C ASN A 252 -2.58 10.24 4.42
N ILE A 253 -3.52 11.02 4.95
CA ILE A 253 -3.34 11.74 6.21
C ILE A 253 -3.48 10.79 7.40
N LEU A 254 -2.51 10.85 8.31
CA LEU A 254 -2.64 10.42 9.70
C LEU A 254 -2.72 11.65 10.60
N ALA A 255 -3.95 12.01 10.97
CA ALA A 255 -4.19 13.17 11.82
C ALA A 255 -3.90 12.84 13.28
N VAL A 256 -3.07 13.65 13.94
CA VAL A 256 -2.79 13.52 15.39
C VAL A 256 -3.72 14.38 16.25
N THR A 257 -4.75 14.93 15.64
CA THR A 257 -5.81 15.73 16.27
C THR A 257 -7.16 15.15 15.86
N PRO A 258 -8.17 15.17 16.74
CA PRO A 258 -9.52 14.72 16.41
C PRO A 258 -9.99 15.39 15.11
N GLN A 259 -10.35 14.59 14.12
CA GLN A 259 -10.71 15.09 12.79
C GLN A 259 -11.88 16.08 12.90
N LYS A 260 -11.64 17.35 12.53
CA LYS A 260 -12.56 17.98 11.58
C LYS A 260 -12.02 17.58 10.22
N GLU A 261 -12.80 16.80 9.47
CA GLU A 261 -12.47 16.41 8.10
C GLU A 261 -11.84 17.61 7.38
N VAL A 262 -10.62 17.45 6.86
CA VAL A 262 -9.97 18.48 6.04
C VAL A 262 -10.63 18.40 4.67
N HIS A 263 -11.90 18.78 4.59
CA HIS A 263 -12.60 18.90 3.32
C HIS A 263 -11.97 20.05 2.55
N PHE A 264 -11.20 19.71 1.52
CA PHE A 264 -10.90 20.66 0.46
C PHE A 264 -12.21 21.02 -0.24
N SER A 265 -12.88 22.07 0.22
CA SER A 265 -14.05 22.60 -0.46
C SER A 265 -13.57 23.34 -1.71
N ALA A 266 -13.53 22.65 -2.85
CA ALA A 266 -13.26 23.26 -4.15
C ALA A 266 -14.18 24.47 -4.40
N LEU A 267 -15.40 24.42 -3.86
CA LEU A 267 -16.37 25.51 -3.89
C LEU A 267 -15.85 26.78 -3.21
N LYS A 268 -15.30 26.67 -1.99
CA LYS A 268 -14.77 27.82 -1.25
C LYS A 268 -13.38 28.24 -1.70
N SER A 269 -12.52 27.28 -2.06
CA SER A 269 -11.09 27.54 -2.30
C SER A 269 -10.75 27.86 -3.75
N ILE A 270 -11.59 27.47 -4.72
CA ILE A 270 -11.34 27.68 -6.15
C ILE A 270 -12.51 28.42 -6.80
N ILE A 271 -13.74 27.90 -6.66
CA ILE A 271 -14.90 28.42 -7.39
C ILE A 271 -15.26 29.84 -6.93
N PHE A 272 -15.36 30.09 -5.62
CA PHE A 272 -15.75 31.42 -5.10
C PHE A 272 -14.78 32.56 -5.48
N PRO A 273 -13.44 32.39 -5.36
CA PRO A 273 -12.48 33.39 -5.86
C PRO A 273 -12.60 33.62 -7.37
N LEU A 274 -12.77 32.56 -8.16
CA LEU A 274 -12.88 32.68 -9.62
C LEU A 274 -14.16 33.45 -10.01
N LEU A 275 -15.26 33.19 -9.32
CA LEU A 275 -16.54 33.84 -9.53
C LEU A 275 -16.48 35.33 -9.17
N LEU A 276 -15.80 35.68 -8.06
CA LEU A 276 -15.51 37.07 -7.71
C LEU A 276 -14.65 37.79 -8.75
N LEU A 277 -13.63 37.10 -9.30
CA LEU A 277 -12.77 37.66 -10.34
C LEU A 277 -13.56 37.95 -11.63
N VAL A 278 -14.41 37.01 -12.06
CA VAL A 278 -15.31 37.21 -13.21
C VAL A 278 -16.28 38.36 -12.95
N LEU A 279 -16.87 38.43 -11.75
CA LEU A 279 -17.79 39.51 -11.39
C LEU A 279 -17.08 40.88 -11.42
N GLY A 280 -15.84 40.94 -10.93
CA GLY A 280 -15.01 42.14 -10.98
C GLY A 280 -14.75 42.61 -12.41
N ILE A 281 -14.44 41.69 -13.33
CA ILE A 281 -14.25 41.99 -14.76
C ILE A 281 -15.53 42.57 -15.37
N VAL A 282 -16.69 41.96 -15.08
CA VAL A 282 -17.99 42.44 -15.61
C VAL A 282 -18.34 43.83 -15.09
N VAL A 283 -18.09 44.11 -13.81
CA VAL A 283 -18.34 45.45 -13.23
C VAL A 283 -17.41 46.50 -13.85
N ILE A 284 -16.11 46.22 -13.97
CA ILE A 284 -15.15 47.14 -14.59
C ILE A 284 -15.51 47.40 -16.06
N GLY A 285 -15.84 46.34 -16.80
CA GLY A 285 -16.29 46.45 -18.20
C GLY A 285 -17.57 47.28 -18.35
N GLY A 286 -18.56 47.07 -17.48
CA GLY A 286 -19.80 47.84 -17.49
C GLY A 286 -19.62 49.33 -17.14
N ILE A 287 -18.68 49.65 -16.24
CA ILE A 287 -18.32 51.03 -15.92
C ILE A 287 -17.60 51.70 -17.10
N LEU A 288 -16.67 51.00 -17.74
CA LEU A 288 -15.95 51.52 -18.92
C LEU A 288 -16.88 51.78 -20.11
N VAL A 289 -17.85 50.91 -20.36
CA VAL A 289 -18.85 51.09 -21.44
C VAL A 289 -19.80 52.28 -21.16
N ARG A 290 -19.98 52.69 -19.91
CA ARG A 290 -20.76 53.89 -19.55
C ARG A 290 -19.97 55.19 -19.61
N LEU A 291 -18.64 55.13 -19.64
CA LEU A 291 -17.74 56.29 -19.64
C LEU A 291 -17.24 56.69 -21.04
N VAL A 292 -17.50 55.86 -22.06
CA VAL A 292 -17.26 56.12 -23.49
C VAL A 292 -18.59 56.46 -24.16
#